data_AF-A0A392U060-F1
#
_entry.id   AF-A0A392U060-F1
#
_cell.length_a   1.000
_cell.length_b   1.000
_cell.length_c   1.000
_cell.angle_alpha   90.00
_cell.angle_beta   90.00
_cell.angle_gamma   90.00
#
_symmetry.space_group_name_H-M   'P 1'
#
loop_
_entity.id
_entity.type
_entity.pdbx_description
1 polymer ?
#
loop_
_entity_poly.entity_id
_entity_poly.type
_entity_poly.pdbx_seq_one_letter_code
_entity_poly.pdbx_strand_id
1 'polypeptide(L)' 'MIMKKLAAWYTMVGDKLCKRGFSAPMLLCVSEVEVRRIMEEIHEGSCGSHIGARSLAGKVMRAD' A
#
# COMPACT_ATOMS: atom_id res chain seq x y z
N MET A 1 -22.39 11.64 7.34
CA MET A 1 -22.66 10.23 6.97
C MET A 1 -21.59 9.58 6.08
N ILE A 2 -20.70 10.35 5.43
CA ILE A 2 -19.63 9.84 4.54
C ILE A 2 -18.63 8.91 5.29
N MET A 3 -18.22 9.28 6.51
CA MET A 3 -17.32 8.46 7.34
C MET A 3 -17.82 7.03 7.54
N LYS A 4 -19.12 6.84 7.79
CA LYS A 4 -19.72 5.51 7.96
C LYS A 4 -19.66 4.68 6.66
N LYS A 5 -19.86 5.33 5.51
CA LYS A 5 -19.78 4.68 4.20
C LYS A 5 -18.34 4.30 3.85
N LEU A 6 -17.36 5.15 4.20
CA LEU A 6 -15.94 4.87 3.99
C LEU A 6 -15.48 3.72 4.90
N ALA A 7 -15.89 3.70 6.17
CA ALA A 7 -15.51 2.66 7.13
C ALA A 7 -15.82 1.23 6.64
N ALA A 8 -16.88 1.02 5.86
CA ALA A 8 -17.21 -0.28 5.26
C ALA A 8 -16.13 -0.82 4.29
N TRP A 9 -15.22 0.03 3.83
CA TRP A 9 -14.10 -0.34 2.97
C TRP A 9 -12.84 -0.66 3.76
N TYR A 10 -12.85 -0.52 5.08
CA TYR A 10 -11.68 -0.75 5.93
C TYR A 10 -11.99 -1.80 6.98
N THR A 11 -10.96 -2.55 7.37
CA THR A 11 -11.03 -3.52 8.46
C THR A 11 -9.68 -3.65 9.13
N MET A 12 -9.68 -4.06 10.39
CA MET A 12 -8.47 -4.45 11.10
C MET A 12 -8.13 -5.91 10.75
N VAL A 13 -6.87 -6.18 10.46
CA VAL A 13 -6.29 -7.52 10.34
C VAL A 13 -5.11 -7.59 11.31
N GLY A 14 -5.31 -8.26 12.44
CA GLY A 14 -4.44 -8.05 13.60
C GLY A 14 -4.48 -6.58 14.03
N ASP A 15 -3.30 -5.97 14.20
CA ASP A 15 -3.16 -4.56 14.60
C ASP A 15 -3.01 -3.60 13.41
N LYS A 16 -3.25 -4.08 12.18
CA LYS A 16 -3.07 -3.32 10.95
C LYS A 16 -4.40 -2.93 10.33
N LEU A 17 -4.53 -1.66 9.95
CA LEU A 17 -5.69 -1.16 9.21
C LEU A 17 -5.53 -1.48 7.72
N CYS A 18 -6.50 -2.17 7.14
CA CYS A 18 -6.47 -2.59 5.75
C CYS A 18 -7.69 -2.05 5.00
N LYS A 19 -7.48 -1.58 3.77
CA LYS A 19 -8.53 -1.14 2.85
C LYS A 19 -8.84 -2.25 1.84
N ARG A 20 -10.12 -2.51 1.60
CA ARG A 20 -10.59 -3.41 0.55
C ARG A 20 -10.23 -2.84 -0.83
N GLY A 21 -9.35 -3.52 -1.56
CA GLY A 21 -9.00 -3.20 -2.94
C GLY A 21 -10.09 -3.60 -3.93
N PHE A 22 -10.06 -2.97 -5.10
CA PHE A 22 -11.05 -3.18 -6.17
C PHE A 22 -11.07 -4.63 -6.71
N SER A 23 -9.91 -5.28 -6.80
CA SER A 23 -9.76 -6.66 -7.29
C SER A 23 -9.73 -7.72 -6.18
N ALA A 24 -10.25 -7.39 -4.99
CA ALA A 24 -10.19 -8.19 -3.76
C ALA A 24 -8.86 -8.31 -2.97
N PRO A 25 -7.69 -7.74 -3.33
CA PRO A 25 -6.57 -7.70 -2.40
C PRO A 25 -6.86 -6.70 -1.27
N MET A 26 -6.44 -7.03 -0.06
CA MET A 26 -6.48 -6.10 1.07
C MET A 26 -5.21 -5.25 1.02
N LEU A 27 -5.38 -3.93 0.92
CA LEU A 27 -4.28 -2.98 0.87
C LEU A 27 -3.98 -2.47 2.28
N LEU A 28 -2.74 -2.65 2.75
CA LEU A 28 -2.31 -2.12 4.03
C LEU A 28 -2.34 -0.59 4.03
N CYS A 29 -2.95 0.01 5.04
CA CYS A 29 -2.83 1.43 5.30
C CYS A 29 -1.53 1.68 6.06
N VAL A 30 -0.68 2.51 5.48
CA VAL A 30 0.62 2.91 6.03
C VAL A 30 0.61 4.41 6.28
N SER A 31 1.32 4.84 7.32
CA SER A 31 1.57 6.25 7.60
C SER A 31 2.45 6.88 6.54
N GLU A 32 2.46 8.22 6.45
CA GLU A 32 3.32 8.94 5.50
C GLU A 32 4.82 8.61 5.69
N VAL A 33 5.24 8.40 6.93
CA VAL A 33 6.62 8.02 7.27
C VAL A 33 6.96 6.64 6.71
N GLU A 34 6.06 5.67 6.88
CA GLU A 34 6.23 4.31 6.34
C GLU A 34 6.19 4.31 4.80
N VAL A 35 5.32 5.11 4.18
CA VAL A 35 5.28 5.27 2.71
C VAL A 35 6.65 5.74 2.20
N ARG A 36 7.23 6.78 2.82
CA ARG A 36 8.54 7.30 2.39
C ARG A 36 9.62 6.22 2.49
N ARG A 37 9.65 5.48 3.60
CA ARG A 37 10.59 4.38 3.79
C ARG A 37 10.42 3.26 2.77
N ILE A 38 9.18 2.82 2.51
CA ILE A 38 8.87 1.79 1.50
C ILE A 38 9.33 2.26 0.12
N MET A 39 9.12 3.54 -0.21
CA MET A 39 9.55 4.11 -1.49
C MET A 39 11.07 4.17 -1.60
N GLU A 40 11.79 4.52 -0.54
CA GLU A 40 13.25 4.49 -0.46
C GLU A 40 13.78 3.06 -0.64
N GLU A 41 13.26 2.08 0.11
CA GLU A 41 13.64 0.68 -0.01
C GLU A 41 13.38 0.12 -1.41
N ILE A 42 12.25 0.47 -2.04
CA ILE A 42 11.95 0.03 -3.41
C ILE A 42 12.84 0.73 -4.45
N HIS A 43 13.19 2.00 -4.23
CA HIS A 43 14.06 2.77 -5.12
C HIS A 43 15.52 2.30 -5.04
N GLU A 44 16.01 1.99 -3.84
CA GLU A 44 17.39 1.59 -3.56
C GLU A 44 17.60 0.08 -3.71
N GLY A 45 16.54 -0.73 -3.64
CA GLY A 45 16.60 -2.19 -3.78
C GLY A 45 16.91 -2.69 -5.21
N SER A 46 17.74 -3.73 -5.29
CA SER A 46 18.20 -4.42 -6.52
C SER A 46 18.67 -3.47 -7.63
N CYS A 47 19.85 -2.86 -7.42
CA CYS A 47 20.62 -2.12 -8.43
C CYS A 47 19.78 -1.20 -9.32
N GLY A 48 19.22 -0.12 -8.74
CA GLY A 48 18.85 1.10 -9.48
C GLY A 48 18.08 0.87 -10.78
N SER A 49 17.25 -0.16 -10.84
CA SER A 49 16.46 -0.42 -12.03
C SER A 49 15.38 0.66 -12.00
N HIS A 50 15.51 1.66 -12.87
CA HIS A 50 14.55 2.74 -13.11
C HIS A 50 13.17 2.14 -13.44
N ILE A 51 12.48 1.65 -12.42
CA ILE A 51 11.15 1.08 -12.53
C ILE A 51 10.20 2.23 -12.80
N GLY A 52 9.56 2.21 -13.97
CA GLY A 52 8.53 3.18 -14.29
C GLY A 52 7.42 3.18 -13.23
N ALA A 53 6.71 4.31 -13.09
CA ALA A 53 5.69 4.52 -12.05
C ALA A 53 4.64 3.38 -11.95
N ARG A 54 4.27 2.77 -13.07
CA ARG A 54 3.33 1.63 -13.12
C ARG A 54 3.92 0.37 -12.48
N SER A 55 5.18 0.06 -12.77
CA SER A 55 5.88 -1.09 -12.21
C SER A 55 6.11 -0.93 -10.71
N LEU A 56 6.40 0.31 -10.28
CA LEU A 56 6.52 0.69 -8.87
C LEU A 56 5.20 0.51 -8.12
N ALA A 57 4.09 1.04 -8.66
CA ALA A 57 2.76 0.83 -8.08
C ALA A 57 2.41 -0.66 -7.96
N GLY A 58 2.78 -1.46 -8.97
CA GLY A 58 2.62 -2.91 -8.92
C GLY A 58 3.45 -3.59 -7.81
N LYS A 59 4.68 -3.15 -7.55
CA LYS A 59 5.50 -3.69 -6.44
C LYS A 59 4.88 -3.34 -5.08
N VAL A 60 4.44 -2.09 -4.89
CA VAL A 60 3.78 -1.64 -3.64
C VAL A 60 2.51 -2.46 -3.36
N MET A 61 1.73 -2.80 -4.39
CA MET A 61 0.51 -3.59 -4.24
C MET A 61 0.75 -5.09 -3.99
N ARG A 62 1.98 -5.60 -4.21
CA ARG A 62 2.33 -7.03 -4.09
C ARG A 62 3.30 -7.33 -2.94
N ALA A 63 3.71 -6.32 -2.18
CA ALA A 63 4.58 -6.55 -1.04
C ALA A 63 3.81 -7.32 0.04
N ASP A 64 4.21 -8.58 0.25
CA ASP A 64 3.81 -9.42 1.38
C ASP A 64 4.42 -8.91 2.69
#